data_AF-A0A382JTR9-F1
#
_entry.id   AF-A0A382JTR9-F1
#
_cell.length_a   1.000
_cell.length_b   1.000
_cell.length_c   1.000
_cell.angle_alpha   90.00
_cell.angle_beta   90.00
_cell.angle_gamma   90.00
#
_symmetry.space_group_name_H-M   'P 1'
#
loop_
_entity.id
_entity.type
_entity.pdbx_description
1 polymer ?
#
loop_
_entity_poly.entity_id
_entity_poly.type
_entity_poly.pdbx_seq_one_letter_code
_entity_poly.pdbx_strand_id
1 'polypeptide(L)'
;MSTFVEKLQAAAQQNNSLLCIGLDPDPRLMPIADVAEFNQAIVEATSDLVCAYKPNLGFYESLGPAGTEALEQTLKAIPSWIPVIGDSKRGDIGNTATAYAKAMFDVWGFDCVTVNPFGGQDSLEPFLNYQDKGVLVWCRSSNPGARELQDLIATPPLGGGDSRPFYEWVAISAAKWNTNGNVGLVVGATYPDELRTIRELCPDMPILIPGIGAQEGSLEKSTMAGIDAHG
;
A
#
# COMPACT_ATOMS: atom_id res chain seq x y z
N MET A 1 17.48 11.40 -7.34
CA MET A 1 16.90 10.17 -6.77
C MET A 1 15.71 9.82 -7.62
N SER A 2 15.49 8.55 -7.95
CA SER A 2 14.27 8.13 -8.64
C SER A 2 13.09 8.19 -7.66
N THR A 3 11.92 8.60 -8.15
CA THR A 3 10.68 8.55 -7.39
C THR A 3 10.22 7.11 -7.17
N PHE A 4 9.32 6.88 -6.21
CA PHE A 4 8.69 5.58 -6.00
C PHE A 4 8.07 5.00 -7.28
N VAL A 5 7.34 5.83 -8.05
CA VAL A 5 6.65 5.38 -9.26
C VAL A 5 7.65 4.92 -10.34
N GLU A 6 8.71 5.69 -10.55
CA GLU A 6 9.79 5.33 -11.48
C GLU A 6 10.49 4.04 -11.04
N LYS A 7 10.76 3.89 -9.74
CA LYS A 7 11.40 2.69 -9.17
C LYS A 7 10.50 1.46 -9.33
N LEU A 8 9.20 1.60 -9.09
CA LEU A 8 8.21 0.55 -9.29
C LEU A 8 8.11 0.10 -10.75
N GLN A 9 8.02 1.05 -11.68
CA GLN A 9 7.98 0.75 -13.12
C GLN A 9 9.25 0.06 -13.58
N ALA A 10 10.43 0.52 -13.13
CA ALA A 10 11.70 -0.10 -13.46
C ALA A 10 11.79 -1.55 -12.95
N ALA A 11 11.40 -1.81 -11.69
CA ALA A 11 11.39 -3.16 -11.13
C ALA A 11 10.38 -4.08 -11.83
N ALA A 12 9.18 -3.57 -12.12
CA ALA A 12 8.15 -4.30 -12.84
C ALA A 12 8.61 -4.68 -14.27
N GLN A 13 9.25 -3.75 -14.98
CA GLN A 13 9.79 -3.99 -16.31
C GLN A 13 10.98 -4.97 -16.27
N GLN A 14 11.89 -4.81 -15.31
CA GLN A 14 13.07 -5.66 -15.17
C GLN A 14 12.69 -7.13 -14.94
N ASN A 15 11.72 -7.37 -14.07
CA ASN A 15 11.29 -8.72 -13.70
C ASN A 15 10.07 -9.20 -14.53
N ASN A 16 9.53 -8.37 -15.42
CA ASN A 16 8.29 -8.62 -16.15
C ASN A 16 7.16 -9.12 -15.22
N SER A 17 6.93 -8.37 -14.13
CA SER A 17 6.08 -8.81 -13.03
C SER A 17 5.34 -7.66 -12.37
N LEU A 18 4.11 -7.94 -11.92
CA LEU A 18 3.31 -7.08 -11.04
C LEU A 18 3.24 -7.64 -9.60
N LEU A 19 4.02 -8.68 -9.31
CA LEU A 19 3.96 -9.36 -8.02
C LEU A 19 4.56 -8.50 -6.91
N CYS A 20 3.78 -8.22 -5.89
CA CYS A 20 4.26 -7.65 -4.63
C CYS A 20 4.19 -8.71 -3.53
N ILE A 21 5.33 -9.06 -2.93
CA ILE A 21 5.38 -10.06 -1.85
C ILE A 21 5.27 -9.36 -0.49
N GLY A 22 4.34 -9.83 0.34
CA GLY A 22 4.23 -9.44 1.75
C GLY A 22 5.31 -10.09 2.60
N LEU A 23 5.92 -9.32 3.50
CA LEU A 23 6.90 -9.81 4.48
C LEU A 23 6.29 -9.68 5.87
N ASP A 24 5.40 -10.63 6.18
CA ASP A 24 4.48 -10.61 7.32
C ASP A 24 4.86 -11.76 8.29
N PRO A 25 5.93 -11.62 9.09
CA PRO A 25 6.49 -12.71 9.88
C PRO A 25 5.57 -13.11 11.04
N ASP A 26 4.86 -14.21 10.89
CA ASP A 26 4.12 -14.87 11.98
C ASP A 26 4.97 -16.02 12.55
N PRO A 27 5.49 -15.91 13.79
CA PRO A 27 6.34 -16.94 14.40
C PRO A 27 5.73 -18.35 14.43
N ARG A 28 4.40 -18.47 14.28
CA ARG A 28 3.71 -19.76 14.25
C ARG A 28 3.80 -20.47 12.90
N LEU A 29 4.09 -19.72 11.83
CA LEU A 29 4.14 -20.20 10.45
C LEU A 29 5.55 -20.24 9.88
N MET A 30 6.52 -19.67 10.59
CA MET A 30 7.90 -19.56 10.13
C MET A 30 8.68 -20.87 10.38
N PRO A 31 9.37 -21.41 9.36
CA PRO A 31 10.30 -22.54 9.52
C PRO A 31 11.66 -22.12 10.11
N ILE A 32 11.98 -20.83 10.08
CA ILE A 32 13.20 -20.22 10.64
C ILE A 32 12.77 -19.36 11.82
N ALA A 33 13.41 -19.52 12.98
CA ALA A 33 12.98 -18.82 14.20
C ALA A 33 13.32 -17.32 14.19
N ASP A 34 14.44 -16.96 13.54
CA ASP A 34 14.86 -15.57 13.40
C ASP A 34 14.07 -14.86 12.28
N VAL A 35 13.44 -13.73 12.60
CA VAL A 35 12.59 -12.98 11.67
C VAL A 35 13.38 -12.39 10.52
N ALA A 36 14.58 -11.87 10.78
CA ALA A 36 15.40 -11.25 9.75
C ALA A 36 15.93 -12.31 8.78
N GLU A 37 16.43 -13.44 9.30
CA GLU A 37 16.89 -14.57 8.49
C GLU A 37 15.76 -15.16 7.64
N PHE A 38 14.56 -15.33 8.22
CA PHE A 38 13.39 -15.81 7.48
C PHE A 38 13.03 -14.89 6.31
N ASN A 39 12.93 -13.59 6.55
CA ASN A 39 12.60 -12.63 5.49
C ASN A 39 13.74 -12.50 4.46
N GLN A 40 15.00 -12.56 4.89
CA GLN A 40 16.14 -12.56 3.98
C GLN A 40 16.09 -13.77 3.03
N ALA A 41 15.76 -14.96 3.54
CA ALA A 41 15.60 -16.15 2.70
C ALA A 41 14.46 -16.00 1.67
N ILE A 42 13.34 -15.37 2.04
CA ILE A 42 12.26 -15.05 1.09
C ILE A 42 12.78 -14.09 0.02
N VAL A 43 13.46 -13.02 0.42
CA VAL A 43 13.96 -11.99 -0.50
C VAL A 43 14.97 -12.57 -1.49
N GLU A 44 15.92 -13.38 -1.01
CA GLU A 44 16.92 -14.05 -1.85
C GLU A 44 16.25 -14.96 -2.89
N ALA A 45 15.23 -15.71 -2.49
CA ALA A 45 14.53 -16.65 -3.36
C ALA A 45 13.55 -16.01 -4.36
N THR A 46 13.18 -14.73 -4.19
CA THR A 46 12.08 -14.13 -4.96
C THR A 46 12.38 -12.76 -5.57
N SER A 47 13.57 -12.19 -5.36
CA SER A 47 13.93 -10.85 -5.84
C SER A 47 13.89 -10.68 -7.38
N ASP A 48 14.00 -11.76 -8.14
CA ASP A 48 13.88 -11.82 -9.60
C ASP A 48 12.43 -11.97 -10.09
N LEU A 49 11.46 -12.10 -9.18
CA LEU A 49 10.05 -12.35 -9.49
C LEU A 49 9.12 -11.19 -9.10
N VAL A 50 9.58 -10.21 -8.32
CA VAL A 50 8.73 -9.18 -7.72
C VAL A 50 8.94 -7.79 -8.32
N CYS A 51 7.91 -6.95 -8.31
CA CYS A 51 8.08 -5.51 -8.52
C CYS A 51 8.22 -4.73 -7.22
N ALA A 52 7.86 -5.32 -6.06
CA ALA A 52 7.96 -4.67 -4.75
C ALA A 52 7.92 -5.69 -3.61
N TYR A 53 8.48 -5.32 -2.45
CA TYR A 53 8.20 -5.98 -1.18
C TYR A 53 7.35 -5.10 -0.27
N LYS A 54 6.50 -5.72 0.54
CA LYS A 54 5.57 -5.01 1.43
C LYS A 54 5.56 -5.59 2.85
N PRO A 55 6.52 -5.24 3.72
CA PRO A 55 6.45 -5.59 5.13
C PRO A 55 5.24 -4.93 5.80
N ASN A 56 4.45 -5.72 6.52
CA ASN A 56 3.36 -5.22 7.35
C ASN A 56 3.83 -4.95 8.78
N LEU A 57 3.85 -3.67 9.17
CA LEU A 57 4.42 -3.21 10.43
C LEU A 57 3.74 -3.85 11.65
N GLY A 58 2.46 -4.23 11.56
CA GLY A 58 1.75 -4.86 12.67
C GLY A 58 2.40 -6.16 13.15
N PHE A 59 3.00 -6.94 12.24
CA PHE A 59 3.71 -8.18 12.60
C PHE A 59 5.01 -7.88 13.35
N TYR A 60 5.78 -6.90 12.90
CA TYR A 60 7.02 -6.49 13.57
C TYR A 60 6.75 -5.83 14.92
N GLU A 61 5.80 -4.90 14.99
CA GLU A 61 5.44 -4.19 16.22
C GLU A 61 4.97 -5.13 17.33
N SER A 62 4.29 -6.22 16.97
CA SER A 62 3.84 -7.23 17.92
C SER A 62 4.98 -7.94 18.67
N LEU A 63 6.20 -7.88 18.13
CA LEU A 63 7.41 -8.47 18.71
C LEU A 63 8.21 -7.46 19.56
N GLY A 64 7.71 -6.23 19.72
CA GLY A 64 8.38 -5.18 20.48
C GLY A 64 9.71 -4.73 19.85
N PRO A 65 10.71 -4.31 20.66
CA PRO A 65 11.97 -3.79 20.14
C PRO A 65 12.71 -4.75 19.21
N ALA A 66 12.67 -6.06 19.50
CA ALA A 66 13.30 -7.08 18.64
C ALA A 66 12.66 -7.13 17.24
N GLY A 67 11.36 -6.86 17.13
CA GLY A 67 10.68 -6.74 15.84
C GLY A 67 11.13 -5.53 15.05
N THR A 68 11.36 -4.39 15.70
CA THR A 68 11.92 -3.19 15.05
C THR A 68 13.34 -3.46 14.53
N GLU A 69 14.19 -4.12 15.32
CA GLU A 69 15.53 -4.53 14.89
C GLU A 69 15.48 -5.50 13.69
N ALA A 70 14.54 -6.45 13.71
CA ALA A 70 14.34 -7.38 12.62
C ALA A 70 13.79 -6.70 11.35
N LEU A 71 12.94 -5.67 11.49
CA LEU A 71 12.49 -4.85 10.37
C LEU A 71 13.67 -4.14 9.71
N GLU A 72 14.54 -3.48 10.49
CA GLU A 72 15.73 -2.81 9.94
C GLU A 72 16.66 -3.77 9.18
N GLN A 73 16.84 -4.99 9.68
CA GLN A 73 17.63 -6.01 9.00
C GLN A 73 16.94 -6.52 7.74
N THR A 74 15.62 -6.74 7.79
CA THR A 74 14.81 -7.13 6.63
C THR A 74 14.91 -6.09 5.51
N LEU A 75 14.83 -4.79 5.84
CA LEU A 75 14.93 -3.70 4.86
C LEU A 75 16.32 -3.64 4.22
N LYS A 76 17.39 -3.90 4.97
CA LYS A 76 18.76 -3.96 4.43
C LYS A 76 19.00 -5.13 3.48
N ALA A 77 18.26 -6.22 3.64
CA ALA A 77 18.37 -7.40 2.77
C ALA A 77 17.72 -7.20 1.40
N ILE A 78 16.77 -6.26 1.28
CA ILE A 78 16.07 -6.00 0.02
C ILE A 78 17.00 -5.28 -0.97
N PRO A 79 17.18 -5.79 -2.21
CA PRO A 79 17.96 -5.11 -3.23
C PRO A 79 17.47 -3.68 -3.45
N SER A 80 18.39 -2.71 -3.42
CA SER A 80 18.05 -1.27 -3.47
C SER A 80 17.26 -0.82 -4.71
N TRP A 81 17.27 -1.60 -5.79
CA TRP A 81 16.49 -1.33 -7.01
C TRP A 81 15.02 -1.76 -6.89
N ILE A 82 14.67 -2.63 -5.94
CA ILE A 82 13.29 -3.03 -5.65
C ILE A 82 12.67 -2.05 -4.65
N PRO A 83 11.50 -1.46 -4.94
CA PRO A 83 10.82 -0.60 -3.99
C PRO A 83 10.26 -1.37 -2.79
N VAL A 84 10.27 -0.71 -1.62
CA VAL A 84 9.68 -1.26 -0.39
C VAL A 84 8.50 -0.42 0.09
N ILE A 85 7.37 -1.10 0.30
CA ILE A 85 6.10 -0.51 0.74
C ILE A 85 5.88 -0.83 2.22
N GLY A 86 5.99 0.17 3.10
CA GLY A 86 5.65 0.04 4.52
C GLY A 86 4.13 -0.03 4.73
N ASP A 87 3.58 -1.22 4.95
CA ASP A 87 2.15 -1.37 5.20
C ASP A 87 1.84 -1.08 6.67
N SER A 88 1.54 0.19 6.93
CA SER A 88 1.41 0.76 8.28
C SER A 88 0.02 1.33 8.58
N LYS A 89 -0.76 1.65 7.52
CA LYS A 89 -2.09 2.27 7.55
C LYS A 89 -2.19 3.44 8.53
N ARG A 90 -1.12 4.23 8.66
CA ARG A 90 -1.10 5.39 9.58
C ARG A 90 -2.07 6.46 9.12
N GLY A 91 -2.67 7.16 10.07
CA GLY A 91 -3.55 8.31 9.83
C GLY A 91 -3.82 9.00 11.16
N ASP A 92 -3.38 10.25 11.29
CA ASP A 92 -3.55 11.10 12.47
C ASP A 92 -3.44 12.57 12.02
N ILE A 93 -3.64 13.53 12.92
CA ILE A 93 -3.67 14.95 12.58
C ILE A 93 -2.39 15.69 12.99
N GLY A 94 -2.08 16.77 12.26
CA GLY A 94 -1.05 17.74 12.61
C GLY A 94 0.32 17.12 12.89
N ASN A 95 0.91 17.48 14.03
CA ASN A 95 2.28 17.07 14.39
C ASN A 95 2.45 15.55 14.51
N THR A 96 1.39 14.80 14.82
CA THR A 96 1.48 13.35 14.94
C THR A 96 1.66 12.70 13.56
N ALA A 97 0.95 13.17 12.54
CA ALA A 97 1.16 12.73 11.16
C ALA A 97 2.58 13.05 10.66
N THR A 98 3.13 14.21 11.01
CA THR A 98 4.54 14.55 10.72
C THR A 98 5.51 13.56 11.37
N ALA A 99 5.28 13.17 12.62
CA ALA A 99 6.10 12.18 13.31
C ALA A 99 6.01 10.80 12.63
N TYR A 100 4.82 10.38 12.19
CA TYR A 100 4.66 9.14 11.42
C TYR A 100 5.37 9.20 10.07
N ALA A 101 5.21 10.28 9.28
CA ALA A 101 5.87 10.43 7.99
C ALA A 101 7.40 10.37 8.13
N LYS A 102 7.97 11.07 9.12
CA LYS A 102 9.38 10.98 9.47
C LYS A 102 9.81 9.56 9.82
N ALA A 103 9.05 8.86 10.66
CA ALA A 103 9.38 7.48 11.03
C ALA A 103 9.40 6.55 9.80
N MET A 104 8.44 6.69 8.89
CA MET A 104 8.37 5.83 7.71
C MET A 104 9.46 6.13 6.69
N PHE A 105 9.65 7.41 6.35
CA PHE A 105 10.48 7.80 5.21
C PHE A 105 11.91 8.15 5.59
N ASP A 106 12.14 8.79 6.74
CA ASP A 106 13.48 9.23 7.15
C ASP A 106 14.19 8.20 8.03
N VAL A 107 13.44 7.52 8.91
CA VAL A 107 14.02 6.53 9.84
C VAL A 107 14.11 5.15 9.19
N TRP A 108 12.98 4.62 8.69
CA TRP A 108 12.96 3.30 8.05
C TRP A 108 13.23 3.33 6.55
N GLY A 109 13.21 4.49 5.91
CA GLY A 109 13.63 4.61 4.51
C GLY A 109 12.69 3.93 3.51
N PHE A 110 11.41 3.72 3.87
CA PHE A 110 10.44 3.17 2.93
C PHE A 110 10.35 4.04 1.65
N ASP A 111 10.16 3.38 0.50
CA ASP A 111 9.90 4.09 -0.76
C ASP A 111 8.44 4.52 -0.83
N CYS A 112 7.54 3.76 -0.19
CA CYS A 112 6.11 4.00 -0.18
C CYS A 112 5.46 3.50 1.12
N VAL A 113 4.33 4.06 1.52
CA VAL A 113 3.56 3.62 2.70
C VAL A 113 2.07 3.54 2.43
N THR A 114 1.37 2.69 3.20
CA THR A 114 -0.09 2.70 3.25
C THR A 114 -0.60 3.68 4.32
N VAL A 115 -1.65 4.45 4.02
CA VAL A 115 -2.24 5.44 4.93
C VAL A 115 -3.74 5.29 5.05
N ASN A 116 -4.30 5.68 6.20
CA ASN A 116 -5.74 5.68 6.47
C ASN A 116 -6.32 7.09 6.20
N PRO A 117 -7.25 7.26 5.23
CA PRO A 117 -7.76 8.56 4.82
C PRO A 117 -8.87 9.12 5.71
N PHE A 118 -9.27 8.43 6.77
CA PHE A 118 -10.44 8.80 7.57
C PHE A 118 -10.36 10.23 8.12
N GLY A 119 -9.16 10.71 8.43
CA GLY A 119 -8.92 12.07 8.93
C GLY A 119 -9.01 13.18 7.88
N GLY A 120 -9.15 12.87 6.59
CA GLY A 120 -9.15 13.86 5.51
C GLY A 120 -7.76 14.26 5.01
N GLN A 121 -7.70 15.26 4.13
CA GLN A 121 -6.47 15.62 3.40
C GLN A 121 -5.34 16.07 4.32
N ASP A 122 -5.64 16.91 5.30
CA ASP A 122 -4.67 17.49 6.24
C ASP A 122 -4.01 16.42 7.12
N SER A 123 -4.71 15.30 7.39
CA SER A 123 -4.12 14.13 8.06
C SER A 123 -3.07 13.40 7.23
N LEU A 124 -3.12 13.55 5.90
CA LEU A 124 -2.22 12.89 4.94
C LEU A 124 -1.14 13.82 4.38
N GLU A 125 -1.36 15.14 4.42
CA GLU A 125 -0.47 16.16 3.87
C GLU A 125 1.01 15.98 4.28
N PRO A 126 1.35 15.63 5.55
CA PRO A 126 2.74 15.37 5.92
C PRO A 126 3.40 14.21 5.14
N PHE A 127 2.64 13.21 4.71
CA PHE A 127 3.14 12.13 3.86
C PHE A 127 3.21 12.57 2.39
N LEU A 128 2.18 13.26 1.90
CA LEU A 128 2.07 13.71 0.51
C LEU A 128 3.19 14.68 0.10
N ASN A 129 3.71 15.44 1.07
CA ASN A 129 4.82 16.38 0.87
C ASN A 129 6.16 15.73 0.53
N TYR A 130 6.32 14.42 0.76
CA TYR A 130 7.49 13.66 0.32
C TYR A 130 7.33 13.27 -1.16
N GLN A 131 7.67 14.19 -2.06
CA GLN A 131 7.40 14.07 -3.50
C GLN A 131 8.09 12.88 -4.19
N ASP A 132 9.22 12.41 -3.65
CA ASP A 132 9.94 11.24 -4.14
C ASP A 132 9.37 9.91 -3.62
N LYS A 133 8.48 9.95 -2.63
CA LYS A 133 7.90 8.79 -1.95
C LYS A 133 6.47 8.52 -2.39
N GLY A 134 6.02 7.26 -2.32
CA GLY A 134 4.66 6.86 -2.63
C GLY A 134 3.72 6.85 -1.42
N VAL A 135 2.46 7.24 -1.63
CA VAL A 135 1.40 7.18 -0.59
C VAL A 135 0.21 6.39 -1.11
N LEU A 136 -0.01 5.18 -0.58
CA LEU A 136 -1.12 4.32 -0.94
C LEU A 136 -2.29 4.52 0.03
N VAL A 137 -3.34 5.18 -0.44
CA VAL A 137 -4.53 5.48 0.36
C VAL A 137 -5.40 4.23 0.50
N TRP A 138 -5.71 3.84 1.74
CA TRP A 138 -6.58 2.70 2.02
C TRP A 138 -8.03 3.01 1.59
N CYS A 139 -8.39 2.54 0.39
CA CYS A 139 -9.61 2.94 -0.32
C CYS A 139 -10.74 1.94 -0.13
N ARG A 140 -10.52 0.68 -0.52
CA ARG A 140 -11.50 -0.41 -0.35
C ARG A 140 -10.80 -1.62 0.23
N SER A 141 -11.20 -2.01 1.44
CA SER A 141 -10.59 -3.15 2.13
C SER A 141 -11.16 -4.48 1.67
N SER A 142 -10.37 -5.55 1.76
CA SER A 142 -10.80 -6.92 1.41
C SER A 142 -11.59 -7.63 2.53
N ASN A 143 -11.56 -7.12 3.75
CA ASN A 143 -12.19 -7.80 4.89
C ASN A 143 -13.73 -7.70 4.84
N PRO A 144 -14.48 -8.68 5.42
CA PRO A 144 -15.95 -8.66 5.42
C PRO A 144 -16.56 -7.39 6.02
N GLY A 145 -15.96 -6.88 7.11
CA GLY A 145 -16.42 -5.65 7.79
C GLY A 145 -16.21 -4.36 6.99
N ALA A 146 -15.53 -4.40 5.83
CA ALA A 146 -15.35 -3.22 4.98
C ALA A 146 -16.68 -2.55 4.63
N ARG A 147 -17.72 -3.35 4.39
CA ARG A 147 -19.05 -2.90 3.96
C ARG A 147 -19.77 -2.04 5.00
N GLU A 148 -19.43 -2.14 6.27
CA GLU A 148 -20.11 -1.39 7.35
C GLU A 148 -19.97 0.12 7.19
N LEU A 149 -18.82 0.59 6.72
CA LEU A 149 -18.53 2.01 6.51
C LEU A 149 -18.34 2.35 5.04
N GLN A 150 -17.67 1.48 4.28
CA GLN A 150 -17.22 1.82 2.93
C GLN A 150 -18.35 1.76 1.89
N ASP A 151 -19.44 1.02 2.17
CA ASP A 151 -20.62 0.96 1.30
C ASP A 151 -21.67 2.02 1.67
N LEU A 152 -21.44 2.80 2.74
CA LEU A 152 -22.34 3.88 3.11
C LEU A 152 -22.43 4.88 1.95
N ILE A 153 -23.65 5.16 1.53
CA ILE A 153 -23.92 6.14 0.49
C ILE A 153 -23.81 7.53 1.11
N ALA A 154 -22.79 8.27 0.70
CA ALA A 154 -22.52 9.62 1.15
C ALA A 154 -22.81 10.64 0.04
N THR A 155 -23.38 11.77 0.44
CA THR A 155 -23.58 12.94 -0.41
C THR A 155 -22.62 14.04 0.07
N PRO A 156 -21.88 14.71 -0.83
CA PRO A 156 -20.96 15.77 -0.45
C PRO A 156 -21.68 16.88 0.34
N PRO A 157 -21.15 17.27 1.52
CA PRO A 157 -21.83 18.23 2.39
C PRO A 157 -21.94 19.64 1.80
N LEU A 158 -21.12 19.98 0.80
CA LEU A 158 -21.08 21.31 0.18
C LEU A 158 -21.85 21.40 -1.15
N GLY A 159 -22.58 20.34 -1.55
CA GLY A 159 -23.20 20.24 -2.87
C GLY A 159 -22.17 20.05 -4.00
N GLY A 160 -22.61 19.50 -5.13
CA GLY A 160 -21.76 19.34 -6.32
C GLY A 160 -21.35 17.90 -6.70
N GLY A 161 -22.09 16.89 -6.25
CA GLY A 161 -21.91 15.52 -6.73
C GLY A 161 -23.08 14.61 -6.40
N ASP A 162 -23.22 13.53 -7.16
CA ASP A 162 -24.19 12.47 -6.90
C ASP A 162 -23.82 11.70 -5.64
N SER A 163 -24.83 11.14 -4.96
CA SER A 163 -24.62 10.22 -3.86
C SER A 163 -23.85 8.98 -4.34
N ARG A 164 -22.79 8.62 -3.63
CA ARG A 164 -21.89 7.49 -3.97
C ARG A 164 -21.48 6.71 -2.73
N PRO A 165 -21.10 5.44 -2.87
CA PRO A 165 -20.43 4.70 -1.80
C PRO A 165 -19.20 5.45 -1.28
N PHE A 166 -18.96 5.35 0.02
CA PHE A 166 -17.84 6.03 0.68
C PHE A 166 -16.48 5.67 0.06
N TYR A 167 -16.27 4.42 -0.38
CA TYR A 167 -15.00 4.05 -1.05
C TYR A 167 -14.76 4.82 -2.36
N GLU A 168 -15.80 5.14 -3.14
CA GLU A 168 -15.65 5.96 -4.35
C GLU A 168 -15.25 7.39 -3.98
N TRP A 169 -15.81 7.93 -2.90
CA TRP A 169 -15.40 9.23 -2.38
C TRP A 169 -13.95 9.25 -1.92
N VAL A 170 -13.44 8.15 -1.35
CA VAL A 170 -12.03 8.01 -1.02
C VAL A 170 -11.17 8.03 -2.29
N ALA A 171 -11.54 7.28 -3.34
CA ALA A 171 -10.82 7.28 -4.62
C ALA A 171 -10.80 8.67 -5.27
N ILE A 172 -11.96 9.33 -5.37
CA ILE A 172 -12.10 10.70 -5.91
C ILE A 172 -11.26 11.70 -5.11
N SER A 173 -11.24 11.57 -3.78
CA SER A 173 -10.47 12.47 -2.92
C SER A 173 -8.96 12.23 -3.08
N ALA A 174 -8.52 10.97 -3.11
CA ALA A 174 -7.13 10.62 -3.35
C ALA A 174 -6.62 11.14 -4.70
N ALA A 175 -7.43 11.05 -5.76
CA ALA A 175 -7.10 11.64 -7.06
C ALA A 175 -6.93 13.17 -7.00
N LYS A 176 -7.76 13.87 -6.21
CA LYS A 176 -7.60 15.32 -5.97
C LYS A 176 -6.36 15.65 -5.15
N TRP A 177 -5.99 14.79 -4.20
CA TRP A 177 -4.79 14.96 -3.37
C TRP A 177 -3.51 14.63 -4.12
N ASN A 178 -3.59 13.95 -5.25
CA ASN A 178 -2.45 13.50 -6.06
C ASN A 178 -1.80 14.65 -6.87
N THR A 179 -1.48 15.76 -6.23
CA THR A 179 -0.88 16.93 -6.91
C THR A 179 0.57 16.71 -7.32
N ASN A 180 1.27 15.77 -6.67
CA ASN A 180 2.67 15.43 -6.94
C ASN A 180 2.83 14.16 -7.78
N GLY A 181 1.74 13.49 -8.19
CA GLY A 181 1.81 12.24 -8.95
C GLY A 181 2.34 11.04 -8.15
N ASN A 182 2.29 11.10 -6.82
CA ASN A 182 2.86 10.10 -5.91
C ASN A 182 1.82 9.36 -5.05
N VAL A 183 0.53 9.55 -5.34
CA VAL A 183 -0.57 8.87 -4.64
C VAL A 183 -1.05 7.66 -5.43
N GLY A 184 -1.28 6.56 -4.72
CA GLY A 184 -1.98 5.39 -5.23
C GLY A 184 -3.06 4.92 -4.26
N LEU A 185 -3.66 3.77 -4.53
CA LEU A 185 -4.78 3.23 -3.76
C LEU A 185 -4.49 1.82 -3.26
N VAL A 186 -5.09 1.45 -2.13
CA VAL A 186 -5.20 0.05 -1.68
C VAL A 186 -6.64 -0.41 -1.90
N VAL A 187 -6.82 -1.45 -2.71
CA VAL A 187 -8.13 -1.98 -3.08
C VAL A 187 -8.12 -3.51 -3.01
N GLY A 188 -8.97 -4.10 -2.16
CA GLY A 188 -9.01 -5.54 -1.93
C GLY A 188 -9.42 -6.36 -3.17
N ALA A 189 -8.76 -7.50 -3.38
CA ALA A 189 -9.02 -8.43 -4.48
C ALA A 189 -10.44 -9.05 -4.48
N THR A 190 -11.11 -9.04 -3.32
CA THR A 190 -12.41 -9.69 -3.10
C THR A 190 -13.58 -9.03 -3.85
N TYR A 191 -13.39 -7.81 -4.37
CA TYR A 191 -14.45 -7.02 -5.02
C TYR A 191 -14.02 -6.51 -6.41
N PRO A 192 -13.98 -7.37 -7.44
CA PRO A 192 -13.46 -7.02 -8.76
C PRO A 192 -14.28 -5.94 -9.48
N ASP A 193 -15.60 -5.86 -9.26
CA ASP A 193 -16.43 -4.82 -9.86
C ASP A 193 -16.16 -3.45 -9.24
N GLU A 194 -16.00 -3.38 -7.92
CA GLU A 194 -15.63 -2.15 -7.21
C GLU A 194 -14.20 -1.71 -7.59
N LEU A 195 -13.27 -2.66 -7.75
CA LEU A 195 -11.94 -2.40 -8.27
C LEU A 195 -11.99 -1.80 -9.68
N ARG A 196 -12.85 -2.31 -10.57
CA ARG A 196 -13.05 -1.74 -11.92
C ARG A 196 -13.57 -0.30 -11.83
N THR A 197 -14.57 -0.04 -11.01
CA THR A 197 -15.09 1.32 -10.79
C THR A 197 -14.00 2.25 -10.27
N ILE A 198 -13.16 1.79 -9.33
CA ILE A 198 -12.05 2.59 -8.81
C ILE A 198 -11.00 2.85 -9.89
N ARG A 199 -10.65 1.86 -10.72
CA ARG A 199 -9.73 2.05 -11.85
C ARG A 199 -10.29 3.05 -12.87
N GLU A 200 -11.59 3.05 -13.15
CA GLU A 200 -12.23 4.05 -14.02
C GLU A 200 -12.16 5.47 -13.43
N LEU A 201 -12.30 5.61 -12.11
CA LEU A 201 -12.18 6.90 -11.41
C LEU A 201 -10.73 7.39 -11.31
N CYS A 202 -9.76 6.47 -11.26
CA CYS A 202 -8.35 6.74 -11.05
C CYS A 202 -7.49 5.98 -12.08
N PRO A 203 -7.53 6.37 -13.37
CA PRO A 203 -6.98 5.57 -14.47
C PRO A 203 -5.48 5.32 -14.37
N ASP A 204 -4.72 6.33 -13.93
CA ASP A 204 -3.24 6.30 -13.96
C ASP A 204 -2.59 6.04 -12.59
N MET A 205 -3.39 5.96 -11.52
CA MET A 205 -2.84 5.78 -10.17
C MET A 205 -2.43 4.32 -9.93
N PRO A 206 -1.27 4.05 -9.29
CA PRO A 206 -0.93 2.70 -8.85
C PRO A 206 -1.98 2.15 -7.88
N ILE A 207 -2.37 0.89 -8.05
CA ILE A 207 -3.29 0.20 -7.14
C ILE A 207 -2.58 -1.01 -6.54
N LEU A 208 -2.42 -1.02 -5.22
CA LEU A 208 -2.01 -2.19 -4.46
C LEU A 208 -3.24 -3.06 -4.17
N ILE A 209 -3.21 -4.31 -4.63
CA ILE A 209 -4.34 -5.24 -4.53
C ILE A 209 -4.03 -6.37 -3.53
N PRO A 210 -4.28 -6.19 -2.22
CA PRO A 210 -4.15 -7.27 -1.25
C PRO A 210 -5.31 -8.27 -1.36
N GLY A 211 -5.09 -9.48 -0.85
CA GLY A 211 -6.14 -10.49 -0.65
C GLY A 211 -6.16 -11.65 -1.67
N ILE A 212 -5.19 -11.71 -2.57
CA ILE A 212 -4.97 -12.91 -3.40
C ILE A 212 -4.31 -14.00 -2.54
N GLY A 213 -4.71 -15.25 -2.72
CA GLY A 213 -4.24 -16.39 -1.91
C GLY A 213 -5.07 -16.57 -0.65
N ALA A 214 -4.57 -16.12 0.51
CA ALA A 214 -5.17 -16.42 1.82
C ALA A 214 -6.60 -15.86 2.03
N GLN A 215 -7.01 -14.85 1.26
CA GLN A 215 -8.34 -14.21 1.37
C GLN A 215 -9.23 -14.51 0.16
N GLU A 216 -8.93 -15.60 -0.57
CA GLU A 216 -9.74 -16.15 -1.66
C GLU A 216 -10.01 -15.20 -2.84
N GLY A 217 -9.26 -14.08 -2.95
CA GLY A 217 -9.31 -13.19 -4.10
C GLY A 217 -8.88 -13.88 -5.38
N SER A 218 -9.63 -13.67 -6.46
CA SER A 218 -9.33 -14.24 -7.78
C SER A 218 -8.25 -13.42 -8.48
N LEU A 219 -7.04 -13.97 -8.59
CA LEU A 219 -5.89 -13.34 -9.27
C LEU A 219 -6.29 -12.80 -10.64
N GLU A 220 -6.84 -13.64 -11.52
CA GLU A 220 -7.21 -13.25 -12.88
C GLU A 220 -8.21 -12.10 -12.90
N LYS A 221 -9.31 -12.20 -12.14
CA LYS A 221 -10.34 -11.16 -12.12
C LYS A 221 -9.83 -9.85 -11.56
N SER A 222 -9.04 -9.91 -10.48
CA SER A 222 -8.50 -8.71 -9.84
C SER A 222 -7.44 -8.05 -10.72
N THR A 223 -6.56 -8.80 -11.36
CA THR A 223 -5.58 -8.25 -12.31
C THR A 223 -6.30 -7.59 -13.48
N MET A 224 -7.25 -8.27 -14.13
CA MET A 224 -7.99 -7.70 -15.27
C MET A 224 -8.82 -6.46 -14.92
N ALA A 225 -9.30 -6.35 -13.68
CA ALA A 225 -10.01 -5.16 -13.21
C ALA A 225 -9.07 -4.03 -12.75
N GLY A 226 -7.81 -4.35 -12.43
CA GLY A 226 -6.87 -3.45 -11.78
C GLY A 226 -5.75 -2.91 -12.65
N ILE A 227 -5.40 -3.57 -13.76
CA ILE A 227 -4.37 -3.08 -14.71
C ILE A 227 -4.76 -1.70 -15.28
N ASP A 228 -3.74 -0.90 -15.58
CA ASP A 228 -3.92 0.38 -16.27
C ASP A 228 -3.76 0.19 -17.80
N ALA A 229 -3.69 1.28 -18.55
CA ALA A 229 -3.53 1.24 -20.00
C ALA A 229 -2.18 0.67 -20.48
N HIS A 230 -1.21 0.53 -19.58
CA HIS A 230 0.16 0.07 -19.84
C HIS A 230 0.41 -1.38 -19.37
N GLY A 231 -0.59 -2.01 -18.73
CA GLY A 231 -0.52 -3.39 -18.26
C GLY A 231 -0.19 -3.47 -16.78
#